data_AF-A0A948XEQ0-F1
#
_entry.id   AF-A0A948XEQ0-F1
#
_cell.length_a   1.000
_cell.length_b   1.000
_cell.length_c   1.000
_cell.angle_alpha   90.00
_cell.angle_beta   90.00
_cell.angle_gamma   90.00
#
_symmetry.space_group_name_H-M   'P 1'
#
loop_
_entity.id
_entity.type
_entity.pdbx_description
1 polymer ?
#
loop_
_entity_poly.entity_id
_entity_poly.type
_entity_poly.pdbx_seq_one_letter_code
_entity_poly.pdbx_strand_id
1 'polypeptide(L)'
;MKSLAKYILITAILSLVAFSAHAVQIRAAMSCSNWQAGKTDSKLDVGGKAWVLGFLSGVSFNSNKDILLGIPSATIFRLVDNYCQSNPQSTTNAAAEDIYYQIIKMKGL
;
A
#
# COMPACT_ATOMS: atom_id res chain seq x y z
N MET A 1 25.42 36.95 21.62
CA MET A 1 25.03 35.89 22.58
C MET A 1 23.51 35.69 22.68
N LYS A 2 22.69 36.73 22.87
CA LYS A 2 21.22 36.61 23.02
C LYS A 2 20.50 36.00 21.80
N SER A 3 20.89 36.36 20.57
CA SER A 3 20.31 35.78 19.35
C SER A 3 20.69 34.31 19.14
N LEU A 4 21.90 33.90 19.54
CA LEU A 4 22.35 32.51 19.41
C LEU A 4 21.53 31.57 20.30
N ALA A 5 21.26 31.99 21.55
CA ALA A 5 20.40 31.25 22.47
C ALA A 5 18.97 31.09 21.93
N LYS A 6 18.44 32.13 21.26
CA LYS A 6 17.12 32.09 20.62
C LYS A 6 17.05 31.07 19.49
N TYR A 7 18.07 31.01 18.62
CA TYR A 7 18.11 30.03 17.53
C TYR A 7 18.27 28.59 18.04
N ILE A 8 19.08 28.37 19.09
CA ILE A 8 19.22 27.07 19.75
C ILE A 8 17.89 26.60 20.36
N LEU A 9 17.13 27.52 20.98
CA LEU A 9 15.83 27.19 21.56
C LEU A 9 14.81 26.81 20.47
N ILE A 10 14.80 27.53 19.35
CA ILE A 10 13.89 27.27 18.22
C ILE A 10 14.19 25.91 17.57
N THR A 11 15.46 25.57 17.34
CA THR A 11 15.83 24.27 16.77
C THR A 11 15.52 23.12 17.72
N ALA A 12 15.68 23.31 19.03
CA ALA A 12 15.32 22.31 20.04
C ALA A 12 13.80 22.05 20.13
N ILE A 13 12.97 23.06 19.87
CA ILE A 13 11.51 22.92 19.82
C ILE A 13 11.08 22.21 18.52
N LEU A 14 11.74 22.49 17.40
CA LEU A 14 11.45 21.82 16.12
C LEU A 14 11.82 20.33 16.09
N SER A 15 12.79 19.88 16.88
CA SER A 15 13.13 18.45 16.98
C SER A 15 12.15 17.65 17.83
N LEU A 16 11.39 18.30 18.73
CA LEU A 16 10.37 17.64 19.56
C LEU A 16 9.10 17.27 18.77
N VAL A 17 8.84 17.91 17.62
CA VAL A 17 7.70 17.58 16.74
C VAL A 17 8.02 16.47 15.73
N ALA A 18 9.25 15.96 15.68
CA ALA A 18 9.69 14.99 14.68
C ALA A 18 9.32 13.52 14.98
N PHE A 19 8.64 13.23 16.10
CA PHE A 19 8.39 11.85 16.53
C PHE A 19 6.95 11.42 16.33
N SER A 20 6.65 10.91 15.13
CA SER A 20 5.58 9.92 14.88
C SER A 20 5.71 9.28 13.49
N ALA A 21 6.90 8.78 13.15
CA ALA A 21 7.04 7.85 12.02
C ALA A 21 6.43 6.50 12.44
N HIS A 22 5.13 6.34 12.21
CA HIS A 22 4.45 5.06 12.41
C HIS A 22 4.84 4.14 11.25
N ALA A 23 5.96 3.44 11.39
CA ALA A 23 6.33 2.39 10.46
C ALA A 23 5.30 1.25 10.61
N VAL A 24 4.30 1.23 9.74
CA VAL A 24 3.31 0.14 9.70
C VAL A 24 4.00 -1.08 9.10
N GLN A 25 4.03 -2.15 9.87
CA GLN A 25 4.56 -3.42 9.40
C GLN A 25 3.44 -4.24 8.74
N ILE A 26 3.39 -4.19 7.41
CA ILE A 26 2.47 -5.02 6.64
C ILE A 26 3.00 -6.45 6.61
N ARG A 27 2.17 -7.39 7.08
CA ARG A 27 2.47 -8.83 7.08
C ARG A 27 1.77 -9.52 5.92
N ALA A 28 2.34 -10.66 5.51
CA ALA A 28 1.85 -11.52 4.44
C ALA A 28 1.80 -10.90 3.03
N ALA A 29 2.18 -9.63 2.86
CA ALA A 29 2.50 -9.07 1.55
C ALA A 29 3.72 -9.81 0.98
N MET A 30 3.57 -10.37 -0.22
CA MET A 30 4.67 -10.99 -0.95
C MET A 30 5.31 -9.99 -1.92
N SER A 31 6.57 -10.25 -2.30
CA SER A 31 7.25 -9.50 -3.35
C SER A 31 6.54 -9.68 -4.71
N CYS A 32 6.68 -8.70 -5.59
CA CYS A 32 6.14 -8.79 -6.95
C CYS A 32 6.81 -9.91 -7.76
N SER A 33 8.09 -10.21 -7.51
CA SER A 33 8.75 -11.39 -8.08
C SER A 33 8.07 -12.69 -7.62
N ASN A 34 7.75 -12.82 -6.33
CA ASN A 34 7.04 -14.01 -5.81
C ASN A 34 5.59 -14.07 -6.31
N TRP A 35 4.92 -12.94 -6.50
CA TRP A 35 3.59 -12.90 -7.12
C TRP A 35 3.62 -13.48 -8.54
N GLN A 36 4.60 -13.09 -9.35
CA GLN A 36 4.74 -13.62 -10.70
C GLN A 36 5.11 -15.09 -10.73
N ALA A 37 6.08 -15.50 -9.91
CA ALA A 37 6.51 -16.89 -9.79
C ALA A 37 5.40 -17.79 -9.20
N GLY A 38 4.58 -17.24 -8.31
CA GLY A 38 3.50 -17.94 -7.63
C GLY A 38 2.36 -18.38 -8.55
N LYS A 39 2.29 -17.88 -9.80
CA LYS A 39 1.27 -18.31 -10.77
C LYS A 39 1.32 -19.81 -11.10
N THR A 40 2.48 -20.44 -10.93
CA THR A 40 2.66 -21.88 -11.14
C THR A 40 2.59 -22.68 -9.83
N ASP A 41 2.54 -22.01 -8.67
CA ASP A 41 2.34 -22.60 -7.35
C ASP A 41 0.97 -22.22 -6.80
N SER A 42 0.04 -23.18 -6.83
CA SER A 42 -1.34 -22.98 -6.38
C SER A 42 -1.48 -22.39 -4.97
N LYS A 43 -0.56 -22.67 -4.03
CA LYS A 43 -0.64 -22.13 -2.68
C LYS A 43 -0.23 -20.67 -2.63
N LEU A 44 0.83 -20.30 -3.34
CA LEU A 44 1.27 -18.91 -3.44
C LEU A 44 0.26 -18.06 -4.20
N ASP A 45 -0.32 -18.59 -5.28
CA ASP A 45 -1.37 -17.91 -6.05
C ASP A 45 -2.61 -17.62 -5.19
N VAL A 46 -3.16 -18.64 -4.51
CA VAL A 46 -4.33 -18.48 -3.64
C VAL A 46 -4.03 -17.54 -2.47
N GLY A 47 -2.86 -17.70 -1.83
CA GLY A 47 -2.45 -16.87 -0.71
C GLY A 47 -2.29 -15.40 -1.08
N GLY A 48 -1.62 -15.12 -2.21
CA GLY A 48 -1.44 -13.76 -2.71
C GLY A 48 -2.77 -13.10 -3.08
N LYS A 49 -3.63 -13.82 -3.81
CA LYS A 49 -4.95 -13.31 -4.21
C LYS A 49 -5.84 -13.00 -3.01
N ALA A 50 -5.88 -13.91 -2.03
CA ALA A 50 -6.63 -13.70 -0.79
C ALA A 50 -6.12 -12.48 -0.01
N TRP A 51 -4.79 -12.31 0.06
CA TRP A 51 -4.17 -11.18 0.72
C TRP A 51 -4.55 -9.83 0.06
N VAL A 52 -4.47 -9.74 -1.28
CA VAL A 52 -4.82 -8.51 -2.02
C VAL A 52 -6.30 -8.14 -1.81
N LEU A 53 -7.21 -9.11 -1.92
CA LEU A 53 -8.64 -8.86 -1.73
C LEU A 53 -8.95 -8.44 -0.29
N GLY A 54 -8.32 -9.10 0.69
CA GLY A 54 -8.47 -8.74 2.10
C GLY A 54 -7.99 -7.32 2.41
N PHE A 55 -6.82 -6.94 1.88
CA PHE A 55 -6.28 -5.59 2.02
C PHE A 55 -7.24 -4.54 1.47
N LEU A 56 -7.68 -4.68 0.21
CA LEU A 56 -8.58 -3.73 -0.43
C LEU A 56 -9.95 -3.67 0.26
N SER A 57 -10.45 -4.80 0.79
CA SER A 57 -11.67 -4.83 1.60
C SER A 57 -11.51 -4.04 2.90
N GLY A 58 -10.34 -4.18 3.56
CA GLY A 58 -9.99 -3.37 4.74
C GLY A 58 -9.91 -1.87 4.41
N VAL A 59 -9.38 -1.52 3.25
CA VAL A 59 -9.38 -0.13 2.76
C VAL A 59 -10.80 0.38 2.51
N SER A 60 -11.68 -0.41 1.87
CA SER A 60 -13.10 -0.06 1.70
C SER A 60 -13.76 0.24 3.03
N PHE A 61 -13.56 -0.65 4.01
CA PHE A 61 -14.13 -0.53 5.35
C PHE A 61 -13.62 0.73 6.07
N ASN A 62 -12.31 0.94 6.09
CA ASN A 62 -11.68 2.08 6.77
C ASN A 62 -12.04 3.43 6.14
N SER A 63 -12.21 3.46 4.81
CA SER A 63 -12.59 4.69 4.08
C SER A 63 -14.10 4.94 4.05
N ASN A 64 -14.92 4.01 4.56
CA ASN A 64 -16.38 4.02 4.43
C ASN A 64 -16.87 4.21 2.98
N LYS A 65 -16.11 3.68 2.02
CA LYS A 65 -16.39 3.73 0.58
C LYS A 65 -16.16 2.34 0.00
N ASP A 66 -17.18 1.75 -0.60
CA ASP A 66 -17.02 0.46 -1.27
C ASP A 66 -16.35 0.64 -2.64
N ILE A 67 -15.02 0.71 -2.61
CA ILE A 67 -14.19 0.82 -3.82
C ILE A 67 -14.25 -0.46 -4.68
N LEU A 68 -14.64 -1.60 -4.10
CA LEU A 68 -14.71 -2.89 -4.77
C LEU A 68 -16.04 -3.13 -5.46
N LEU A 69 -17.09 -2.37 -5.13
CA LEU A 69 -18.41 -2.50 -5.73
C LEU A 69 -18.36 -2.47 -7.26
N GLY A 70 -18.83 -3.55 -7.88
CA GLY A 70 -18.90 -3.70 -9.34
C GLY A 70 -17.55 -3.95 -10.02
N ILE A 71 -16.46 -4.21 -9.28
CA ILE A 71 -15.16 -4.58 -9.83
C ILE A 71 -14.93 -6.09 -9.64
N PRO A 72 -14.90 -6.89 -10.73
CA PRO A 72 -14.57 -8.31 -10.63
C PRO A 72 -13.17 -8.54 -10.05
N SER A 73 -13.00 -9.54 -9.20
CA SER A 73 -11.68 -9.88 -8.61
C SER A 73 -10.62 -10.17 -9.69
N ALA A 74 -11.01 -10.77 -10.81
CA ALA A 74 -10.12 -10.99 -11.96
C ALA A 74 -9.53 -9.67 -12.51
N THR A 75 -10.30 -8.58 -12.51
CA THR A 75 -9.81 -7.25 -12.90
C THR A 75 -8.76 -6.75 -11.92
N ILE A 76 -8.98 -6.93 -10.62
CA ILE A 76 -8.01 -6.55 -9.57
C ILE A 76 -6.71 -7.33 -9.75
N PHE A 77 -6.78 -8.65 -9.94
CA PHE A 77 -5.58 -9.48 -10.12
C PHE A 77 -4.81 -9.10 -11.37
N ARG A 78 -5.50 -8.74 -12.46
CA ARG A 78 -4.84 -8.22 -13.67
C ARG A 78 -4.15 -6.89 -13.42
N LEU A 79 -4.70 -6.01 -12.58
CA LEU A 79 -4.02 -4.76 -12.21
C LEU A 79 -2.76 -5.03 -11.38
N VAL A 80 -2.81 -5.99 -10.44
CA VAL A 80 -1.63 -6.42 -9.67
C VAL A 80 -0.58 -7.01 -10.61
N ASP A 81 -0.99 -7.84 -11.56
CA ASP A 81 -0.10 -8.40 -12.58
C ASP A 81 0.65 -7.32 -13.35
N ASN A 82 -0.09 -6.33 -13.88
CA ASN A 82 0.49 -5.22 -14.63
C ASN A 82 1.46 -4.41 -13.77
N TYR A 83 1.06 -4.07 -12.54
CA TYR A 83 1.91 -3.34 -11.61
C TYR A 83 3.20 -4.12 -11.32
N CYS A 84 3.08 -5.40 -10.96
CA CYS A 84 4.24 -6.21 -10.61
C CYS A 84 5.14 -6.50 -11.80
N GLN A 85 4.61 -6.57 -13.02
CA GLN A 85 5.39 -6.69 -14.25
C GLN A 85 6.33 -5.50 -14.45
N SER A 86 5.85 -4.28 -14.19
CA SER A 86 6.66 -3.07 -14.28
C SER A 86 7.54 -2.83 -13.05
N ASN A 87 7.22 -3.47 -11.91
CA ASN A 87 7.86 -3.20 -10.62
C ASN A 87 8.30 -4.49 -9.90
N PRO A 88 9.23 -5.29 -10.46
CA PRO A 88 9.58 -6.62 -9.93
C PRO A 88 10.17 -6.61 -8.51
N GLN A 89 10.81 -5.51 -8.11
CA GLN A 89 11.40 -5.33 -6.77
C GLN A 89 10.41 -4.75 -5.74
N SER A 90 9.19 -4.44 -6.16
CA SER A 90 8.14 -3.94 -5.27
C SER A 90 7.40 -5.10 -4.58
N THR A 91 6.30 -4.81 -3.89
CA THR A 91 5.48 -5.81 -3.23
C THR A 91 3.99 -5.68 -3.62
N THR A 92 3.24 -6.73 -3.30
CA THR A 92 1.78 -6.75 -3.44
C THR A 92 1.07 -5.68 -2.61
N ASN A 93 1.67 -5.16 -1.53
CA ASN A 93 1.08 -4.04 -0.79
C ASN A 93 1.09 -2.74 -1.60
N ALA A 94 2.23 -2.42 -2.19
CA ALA A 94 2.41 -1.23 -2.99
C ALA A 94 1.55 -1.32 -4.26
N ALA A 95 1.40 -2.52 -4.83
CA ALA A 95 0.45 -2.78 -5.90
C ALA A 95 -0.99 -2.49 -5.46
N ALA A 96 -1.42 -2.99 -4.29
CA ALA A 96 -2.77 -2.77 -3.79
C ALA A 96 -3.05 -1.28 -3.45
N GLU A 97 -2.07 -0.57 -2.91
CA GLU A 97 -2.14 0.88 -2.67
C GLU A 97 -2.26 1.66 -3.99
N ASP A 98 -1.44 1.33 -5.00
CA ASP A 98 -1.53 1.93 -6.32
C ASP A 98 -2.90 1.69 -6.98
N ILE A 99 -3.41 0.45 -6.89
CA ILE A 99 -4.74 0.07 -7.39
C ILE A 99 -5.85 0.87 -6.68
N TYR A 100 -5.76 1.07 -5.37
CA TYR A 100 -6.71 1.92 -4.65
C TYR A 100 -6.77 3.32 -5.26
N TYR A 101 -5.63 3.97 -5.49
CA TYR A 101 -5.59 5.29 -6.11
C TYR A 101 -6.15 5.28 -7.54
N GLN A 102 -5.86 4.24 -8.33
CA GLN A 102 -6.44 4.09 -9.66
C GLN A 102 -7.97 3.98 -9.60
N ILE A 103 -8.52 3.16 -8.70
CA ILE A 103 -9.96 2.94 -8.55
C ILE A 103 -10.67 4.21 -8.10
N ILE A 104 -10.13 4.91 -7.10
CA ILE A 104 -10.67 6.18 -6.63
C ILE A 104 -10.75 7.18 -7.78
N LYS A 105 -9.67 7.30 -8.57
CA LYS A 105 -9.63 8.17 -9.74
C LYS A 105 -10.64 7.77 -10.81
N MET A 106 -10.76 6.47 -11.12
CA MET A 106 -11.71 5.97 -12.12
C MET A 106 -13.17 6.18 -11.72
N LYS A 107 -13.49 6.06 -10.42
CA LYS A 107 -14.85 6.18 -9.90
C LYS A 107 -15.23 7.61 -9.50
N GLY A 108 -14.28 8.54 -9.45
CA GLY A 108 -14.53 9.92 -8.98
C GLY A 108 -14.90 9.98 -7.50
N LEU A 109 -14.27 9.12 -6.68
CA LEU A 109 -14.52 9.01 -5.24
C LEU A 109 -13.64 9.94 -4.40
#